data_AF-A0A930P8C9-F1
#
_entry.id   AF-A0A930P8C9-F1
#
_cell.length_a   1.000
_cell.length_b   1.000
_cell.length_c   1.000
_cell.angle_alpha   90.00
_cell.angle_beta   90.00
_cell.angle_gamma   90.00
#
_symmetry.space_group_name_H-M   'P 1'
#
loop_
_entity.id
_entity.type
_entity.pdbx_description
1 polymer ?
#
loop_
_entity_poly.entity_id
_entity_poly.type
_entity_poly.pdbx_seq_one_letter_code
_entity_poly.pdbx_strand_id
1 'polypeptide(L)' 'ADGRKEWQGDKETVITSQNQKLNDLVFASDLFKKVKSIEENKTTL' A
#
# COMPACT_ATOMS: atom_id res chain seq x y z
N ALA A 1 20.11 14.37 -13.09
CA ALA A 1 18.72 13.86 -12.97
C ALA A 1 18.57 13.28 -11.56
N ASP A 2 17.95 14.02 -10.65
CA ASP A 2 17.79 13.62 -9.25
C ASP A 2 16.59 12.68 -9.08
N GLY A 3 16.70 11.48 -9.64
CA GLY A 3 15.75 10.40 -9.37
C GLY A 3 16.02 9.84 -7.97
N ARG A 4 15.09 10.03 -7.04
CA ARG A 4 15.15 9.40 -5.71
C ARG A 4 14.34 8.11 -5.73
N LYS A 5 14.88 7.06 -5.10
CA LYS A 5 14.21 5.78 -4.98
C LYS A 5 13.08 5.90 -3.94
N GLU A 6 11.86 6.19 -4.41
CA GLU A 6 10.67 6.36 -3.57
C GLU A 6 10.22 5.04 -2.91
N TRP A 7 10.53 3.91 -3.54
CA TRP A 7 10.18 2.60 -3.00
C TRP A 7 11.09 1.48 -3.53
N GLN A 8 11.33 0.48 -2.69
CA GLN A 8 11.99 -0.79 -3.05
C GLN A 8 11.43 -1.91 -2.18
N GLY A 9 10.91 -2.96 -2.79
CA GLY A 9 10.35 -4.12 -2.09
C GLY A 9 9.71 -5.12 -3.06
N ASP A 10 8.97 -6.07 -2.51
CA ASP A 10 8.32 -7.18 -3.21
C ASP A 10 6.78 -7.07 -3.09
N LYS A 11 6.05 -7.89 -3.86
CA LYS A 11 4.57 -7.87 -3.87
C LYS A 11 3.94 -8.10 -2.49
N GLU A 12 4.62 -8.84 -1.61
CA GLU A 12 4.13 -9.09 -0.25
C GLU A 12 4.32 -7.88 0.65
N THR A 13 5.43 -7.14 0.48
CA THR A 13 5.76 -5.96 1.29
C THR A 13 5.13 -4.67 0.75
N VAL A 14 4.76 -4.63 -0.53
CA VAL A 14 4.01 -3.49 -1.11
C VAL A 14 2.58 -3.43 -0.55
N ILE A 15 1.96 -4.60 -0.32
CA ILE A 15 0.58 -4.68 0.19
C ILE A 15 0.50 -4.23 1.65
N THR A 16 1.52 -4.49 2.46
CA THR A 16 1.57 -4.06 3.88
C THR A 16 2.27 -2.72 4.08
N SER A 17 2.67 -2.05 3.00
CA SER A 17 3.40 -0.80 3.09
C SER A 17 2.51 0.33 3.63
N GLN A 18 3.03 1.08 4.59
CA GLN A 18 2.36 2.27 5.18
C GLN A 18 2.59 3.54 4.35
N ASN A 19 3.27 3.44 3.20
CA ASN A 19 3.51 4.58 2.33
C ASN A 19 2.23 4.93 1.54
N GLN A 20 1.64 6.08 1.86
CA GLN A 20 0.39 6.54 1.25
C GLN A 20 0.50 6.77 -0.26
N LYS A 21 1.59 7.39 -0.74
CA LYS A 21 1.80 7.62 -2.19
C LYS A 21 1.92 6.31 -2.98
N LEU A 22 2.59 5.32 -2.40
CA LEU A 22 2.71 3.99 -2.97
C LEU A 22 1.38 3.25 -2.98
N ASN A 23 0.62 3.31 -1.88
CA ASN A 23 -0.71 2.72 -1.78
C ASN A 23 -1.68 3.37 -2.79
N ASP A 24 -1.60 4.68 -2.99
CA ASP A 24 -2.41 5.38 -3.99
C ASP A 24 -2.09 4.94 -5.42
N LEU A 25 -0.81 4.64 -5.71
CA LEU A 25 -0.35 4.14 -7.00
C LEU A 25 -0.76 2.68 -7.27
N VAL A 26 -0.67 1.81 -6.26
CA VAL A 26 -0.96 0.38 -6.38
C VAL A 26 -2.46 0.10 -6.33
N PHE A 27 -3.20 0.79 -5.46
CA PHE A 27 -4.61 0.50 -5.22
C PHE A 27 -5.57 1.40 -5.98
N ALA A 28 -5.12 2.55 -6.52
CA ALA A 28 -5.76 3.56 -7.41
C ALA A 28 -7.25 3.90 -7.16
N SER A 29 -8.11 2.89 -7.03
CA SER A 29 -9.48 2.92 -6.54
C SER A 29 -9.57 2.98 -5.01
N ASP A 30 -10.46 3.84 -4.52
CA ASP A 30 -10.79 3.99 -3.11
C ASP A 30 -11.49 2.76 -2.52
N LEU A 31 -12.13 1.93 -3.36
CA LEU A 31 -12.71 0.65 -2.94
C LEU A 31 -11.61 -0.32 -2.46
N PHE A 32 -10.51 -0.44 -3.19
CA PHE A 32 -9.42 -1.34 -2.81
C PHE A 32 -8.65 -0.86 -1.59
N LYS A 33 -8.48 0.46 -1.43
CA LYS A 33 -7.91 1.05 -0.20
C LYS A 33 -8.77 0.73 1.02
N LYS A 34 -10.10 0.81 0.87
CA LYS A 34 -11.05 0.49 1.94
C LYS A 34 -11.06 -1.00 2.28
N VAL A 35 -11.02 -1.87 1.27
CA VAL A 35 -10.92 -3.33 1.47
C VAL A 35 -9.62 -3.69 2.18
N LYS A 36 -8.47 -3.12 1.78
CA LYS A 36 -7.19 -3.32 2.47
C LYS A 36 -7.27 -2.91 3.95
N SER A 37 -7.82 -1.73 4.25
CA SER A 37 -7.97 -1.27 5.62
C SER A 37 -8.87 -2.17 6.46
N ILE A 38 -9.93 -2.75 5.87
CA ILE A 38 -10.82 -3.71 6.55
C ILE A 38 -10.08 -5.03 6.84
N GLU A 39 -9.31 -5.55 5.88
CA GLU A 39 -8.52 -6.79 6.05
C GLU A 39 -7.43 -6.62 7.13
N GLU A 40 -6.75 -5.47 7.17
CA GLU A 40 -5.79 -5.13 8.22
C GLU A 40 -6.45 -5.09 9.62
N ASN A 41 -7.65 -4.49 9.74
CA ASN A 41 -8.38 -4.42 11.01
C ASN A 41 -8.91 -5.79 11.47
N LYS A 42 -9.30 -6.68 10.54
CA LYS A 42 -9.87 -7.99 10.86
C LYS A 42 -8.85 -8.97 11.47
N THR A 43 -7.56 -8.73 11.23
CA THR A 43 -6.47 -9.56 11.77
C THR A 43 -6.13 -9.23 13.23
N THR A 44 -6.73 -8.18 13.80
CA THR A 44 -6.53 -7.76 15.21
C THR A 44 -7.67 -8.24 16.13
N LEU A 45 -8.26 -9.40 15.83
CA LEU A 45 -9.29 -10.11 16.60
C LEU A 45 -8.86 -11.57 16.78
#